data_AF-A0A2N5UD77-F1
#
_entry.id   AF-A0A2N5UD77-F1
#
_cell.length_a   1.000
_cell.length_b   1.000
_cell.length_c   1.000
_cell.angle_alpha   90.00
_cell.angle_beta   90.00
_cell.angle_gamma   90.00
#
_symmetry.space_group_name_H-M   'P 1'
#
loop_
_entity.id
_entity.type
_entity.pdbx_description
1 polymer ?
#
loop_
_entity_poly.entity_id
_entity_poly.type
_entity_poly.pdbx_seq_one_letter_code
_entity_poly.pdbx_strand_id
1 'polypeptide(L)'
;MKSNSITAKLRIRTLTGINIYKKIFEKSDDEVRAHIKKLSLDCYGQESKHLQVETVLNLAKGHNTFLLAGTGFGKSQIAELYFRIIPKKQRAVIITLNTLDMWGDNQVLEKKQAGFTAINLSKLNFNKQTAQDISHGVYQFVYLSPEIFLNNKTWDELEEIKIRFLRNQKPD
;
A
#
# COMPACT_ATOMS: atom_id res chain seq x y z
N MET A 1 12.03 -30.52 36.24
CA MET A 1 11.10 -29.36 36.20
C MET A 1 11.36 -28.60 34.91
N LYS A 2 10.35 -28.46 34.04
CA LYS A 2 10.49 -27.79 32.74
C LYS A 2 10.53 -26.28 32.95
N SER A 3 11.57 -25.62 32.44
CA SER A 3 11.66 -24.16 32.38
C SER A 3 10.78 -23.66 31.23
N ASN A 4 9.71 -22.93 31.58
CA ASN A 4 8.93 -22.18 30.60
C ASN A 4 9.62 -20.84 30.36
N SER A 5 10.51 -20.77 29.37
CA SER A 5 10.91 -19.49 28.79
C SER A 5 9.80 -19.03 27.84
N ILE A 6 8.96 -18.12 28.32
CA ILE A 6 8.05 -17.36 27.47
C ILE A 6 8.93 -16.38 26.69
N THR A 7 9.46 -16.83 25.55
CA THR A 7 10.10 -15.93 24.60
C THR A 7 9.00 -15.07 23.98
N ALA A 8 8.78 -13.89 24.53
CA ALA A 8 7.97 -12.86 23.90
C ALA A 8 8.55 -12.63 22.49
N LYS A 9 7.81 -13.08 21.47
CA LYS A 9 8.19 -12.86 20.06
C LYS A 9 8.28 -11.35 19.84
N LEU A 10 9.50 -10.82 19.83
CA LEU A 10 9.80 -9.43 19.51
C LEU A 10 9.09 -9.07 18.19
N ARG A 11 8.09 -8.20 18.31
CA ARG A 11 7.36 -7.59 17.20
C ARG A 11 8.21 -6.45 16.67
N ILE A 12 8.94 -6.70 15.58
CA ILE A 12 9.59 -5.63 14.84
C ILE A 12 8.48 -4.90 14.09
N ARG A 13 8.15 -3.69 14.54
CA ARG A 13 7.31 -2.75 13.80
C ARG A 13 8.22 -2.05 12.80
N THR A 14 7.90 -2.14 11.51
CA THR A 14 8.45 -1.17 10.55
C THR A 14 7.99 0.23 10.96
N LEU A 15 8.83 1.23 10.76
CA LEU A 15 8.52 2.64 11.05
C LEU A 15 7.21 3.08 10.37
N THR A 16 6.80 2.41 9.28
CA THR A 16 5.62 2.75 8.48
C THR A 16 4.28 2.17 8.97
N GLY A 17 4.28 1.32 10.01
CA GLY A 17 3.05 0.74 10.57
C GLY A 17 2.37 -0.35 9.73
N ILE A 18 2.91 -0.68 8.55
CA ILE A 18 2.51 -1.81 7.70
C ILE A 18 3.54 -2.94 7.89
N ASN A 19 3.11 -4.05 8.47
CA ASN A 19 3.98 -5.22 8.61
C ASN A 19 3.98 -6.00 7.31
N ILE A 20 5.10 -6.17 6.64
CA ILE A 20 5.12 -7.16 5.55
C ILE A 20 5.15 -8.56 6.20
N TYR A 21 4.93 -9.64 5.45
CA TYR A 21 5.15 -10.98 6.03
C TYR A 21 6.50 -10.97 6.76
N LYS A 22 6.52 -11.42 8.03
CA LYS A 22 7.77 -11.58 8.78
C LYS A 22 8.78 -12.44 7.99
N LYS A 23 8.24 -13.41 7.23
CA LYS A 23 8.95 -14.24 6.24
C LYS A 23 9.48 -13.49 5.00
N ILE A 24 9.19 -12.22 4.78
CA ILE A 24 9.75 -11.36 3.73
C ILE A 24 10.74 -10.39 4.35
N PHE A 25 10.45 -9.89 5.55
CA PHE A 25 11.37 -9.05 6.31
C PHE A 25 12.65 -9.80 6.75
N GLU A 26 12.54 -11.09 7.05
CA GLU A 26 13.66 -11.96 7.44
C GLU A 26 14.39 -12.59 6.24
N LYS A 27 13.93 -12.32 5.01
CA LYS A 27 14.54 -12.84 3.78
C LYS A 27 15.66 -11.94 3.31
N SER A 28 16.61 -12.53 2.57
CA SER A 28 17.58 -11.72 1.83
C SER A 28 16.90 -10.95 0.71
N ASP A 29 17.51 -9.83 0.30
CA ASP A 29 16.99 -9.02 -0.80
C ASP A 29 16.77 -9.86 -2.07
N ASP A 30 17.66 -10.81 -2.34
CA ASP A 30 17.59 -11.67 -3.52
C ASP A 30 16.38 -12.60 -3.48
N GLU A 31 16.02 -13.12 -2.30
CA GLU A 31 14.81 -13.92 -2.13
C GLU A 31 13.54 -13.06 -2.29
N VAL A 32 13.56 -11.80 -1.84
CA VAL A 32 12.45 -10.87 -2.03
C VAL A 32 12.31 -10.50 -3.51
N ARG A 33 13.42 -10.19 -4.21
CA ARG A 33 13.43 -9.96 -5.66
C ARG A 33 12.88 -11.15 -6.43
N ALA A 34 13.34 -12.36 -6.12
CA ALA A 34 12.86 -13.58 -6.76
C ALA A 34 11.35 -13.77 -6.55
N HIS A 35 10.87 -13.49 -5.34
CA HIS A 35 9.43 -13.54 -5.04
C HIS A 35 8.63 -12.52 -5.86
N ILE A 36 9.10 -11.26 -5.95
CA ILE A 36 8.44 -10.20 -6.72
C ILE A 36 8.41 -10.55 -8.21
N LYS A 37 9.53 -11.02 -8.78
CA LYS A 37 9.61 -11.46 -10.19
C LYS A 37 8.61 -12.57 -10.48
N LYS A 38 8.56 -13.59 -9.62
CA LYS A 38 7.60 -14.68 -9.73
C LYS A 38 6.16 -14.16 -9.68
N LEU A 39 5.85 -13.31 -8.69
CA LEU A 39 4.53 -12.74 -8.51
C LEU A 39 4.06 -11.94 -9.73
N SER A 40 4.95 -11.17 -10.34
CA SER A 40 4.65 -10.44 -11.58
C SER A 40 4.39 -11.35 -12.76
N LEU A 41 5.21 -12.40 -12.93
CA LEU A 41 5.00 -13.38 -14.00
C LEU A 41 3.63 -14.06 -13.82
N ASP A 42 3.31 -14.48 -12.60
CA ASP A 42 2.04 -15.12 -12.26
C ASP A 42 0.82 -14.18 -12.48
N CYS A 43 0.98 -12.87 -12.23
CA CYS A 43 -0.13 -11.90 -12.34
C CYS A 43 -0.33 -11.34 -13.75
N TYR A 44 0.74 -11.18 -14.53
CA TYR A 44 0.70 -10.42 -15.79
C TYR A 44 1.25 -11.18 -17.00
N GLY A 45 1.78 -12.40 -16.82
CA GLY A 45 2.38 -13.18 -17.91
C GLY A 45 3.64 -12.56 -18.52
N GLN A 46 4.18 -11.51 -17.91
CA GLN A 46 5.37 -10.79 -18.38
C GLN A 46 6.42 -10.67 -17.27
N GLU A 47 7.68 -10.71 -17.66
CA GLU A 47 8.79 -10.46 -16.75
C GLU A 47 8.75 -9.00 -16.27
N SER A 48 8.92 -8.79 -14.97
CA SER A 48 9.01 -7.44 -14.41
C SER A 48 10.24 -6.71 -14.92
N LYS A 49 10.10 -5.42 -15.19
CA LYS A 49 11.27 -4.55 -15.42
C LYS A 49 12.08 -4.45 -14.12
N HIS A 50 13.41 -4.38 -14.26
CA HIS A 50 14.33 -4.27 -13.12
C HIS A 50 13.91 -3.17 -12.11
N LEU A 51 13.62 -1.95 -12.59
CA LEU A 51 13.21 -0.86 -11.71
C LEU A 51 11.85 -1.07 -11.03
N GLN A 52 10.93 -1.86 -11.61
CA GLN A 52 9.69 -2.23 -10.91
C GLN A 52 10.01 -3.11 -9.70
N VAL A 53 10.90 -4.11 -9.87
CA VAL A 53 11.33 -5.02 -8.80
C VAL A 53 12.03 -4.25 -7.68
N GLU A 54 13.01 -3.41 -8.02
CA GLU A 54 13.73 -2.60 -7.02
C GLU A 54 12.81 -1.60 -6.31
N THR A 55 11.82 -1.03 -7.01
CA THR A 55 10.84 -0.14 -6.37
C THR A 55 10.00 -0.90 -5.35
N VAL A 56 9.48 -2.09 -5.71
CA VAL A 56 8.69 -2.91 -4.79
C VAL A 56 9.54 -3.39 -3.61
N LEU A 57 10.81 -3.76 -3.82
CA LEU A 57 11.74 -4.14 -2.76
C LEU A 57 11.97 -2.99 -1.77
N ASN A 58 12.24 -1.79 -2.26
CA ASN A 58 12.45 -0.61 -1.40
C ASN A 58 11.20 -0.28 -0.58
N LEU A 59 10.03 -0.30 -1.22
CA LEU A 59 8.75 -0.17 -0.51
C LEU A 59 8.57 -1.29 0.51
N ALA A 60 8.98 -2.52 0.17
CA ALA A 60 8.87 -3.67 1.07
C ALA A 60 9.71 -3.51 2.35
N LYS A 61 10.84 -2.80 2.24
CA LYS A 61 11.71 -2.44 3.36
C LYS A 61 11.22 -1.22 4.14
N GLY A 62 10.14 -0.58 3.69
CA GLY A 62 9.61 0.64 4.30
C GLY A 62 10.37 1.90 3.90
N HIS A 63 11.11 1.88 2.79
CA HIS A 63 11.81 3.07 2.29
C HIS A 63 10.86 3.98 1.48
N ASN A 64 10.93 5.28 1.76
CA ASN A 64 10.37 6.28 0.87
C ASN A 64 11.12 6.25 -0.46
N THR A 65 10.40 6.02 -1.56
CA THR A 65 11.01 5.71 -2.86
C THR A 65 10.47 6.64 -3.93
N PHE A 66 11.38 7.31 -4.66
CA PHE A 66 11.05 8.07 -5.87
C PHE A 66 11.42 7.26 -7.10
N LEU A 67 10.50 7.15 -8.05
CA LEU A 67 10.70 6.47 -9.32
C LEU A 67 10.50 7.44 -10.48
N LEU A 68 11.53 7.66 -11.27
CA LEU A 68 11.44 8.36 -12.55
C LEU A 68 11.14 7.35 -13.66
N ALA A 69 9.94 7.42 -14.22
CA ALA A 69 9.49 6.47 -15.24
C ALA A 69 8.46 7.08 -16.20
N GLY A 70 8.68 6.86 -17.50
CA GLY A 70 7.81 7.35 -18.57
C GLY A 70 6.41 6.74 -18.57
N THR A 71 5.56 7.24 -19.47
CA THR A 71 4.24 6.65 -19.77
C THR A 71 4.43 5.23 -20.32
N GLY A 72 3.49 4.32 -20.03
CA GLY A 72 3.62 2.90 -20.43
C GLY A 72 4.65 2.10 -19.65
N PHE A 73 5.35 2.70 -18.66
CA PHE A 73 6.33 1.95 -17.88
C PHE A 73 5.71 0.81 -17.04
N GLY A 74 4.43 0.92 -16.68
CA GLY A 74 3.76 -0.02 -15.77
C GLY A 74 3.81 0.42 -14.31
N LYS A 75 3.70 1.73 -14.04
CA LYS A 75 3.69 2.30 -12.69
C LYS A 75 2.57 1.72 -11.81
N SER A 76 1.40 1.47 -12.41
CA SER A 76 0.25 0.86 -11.72
C SER A 76 0.57 -0.53 -11.15
N GLN A 77 1.35 -1.34 -11.90
CA GLN A 77 1.76 -2.69 -11.49
C GLN A 77 2.65 -2.67 -10.25
N ILE A 78 3.44 -1.63 -10.03
CA ILE A 78 4.29 -1.50 -8.82
C ILE A 78 3.42 -1.47 -7.57
N ALA A 79 2.37 -0.64 -7.58
CA ALA A 79 1.45 -0.54 -6.45
C ALA A 79 0.68 -1.85 -6.21
N GLU A 80 0.33 -2.56 -7.28
CA GLU A 80 -0.34 -3.87 -7.22
C GLU A 80 0.56 -4.97 -6.66
N LEU A 81 1.80 -5.07 -7.14
CA LEU A 81 2.80 -6.01 -6.64
C LEU A 81 3.11 -5.73 -5.16
N TYR A 82 3.29 -4.45 -4.82
CA TYR A 82 3.48 -4.04 -3.42
C TYR A 82 2.30 -4.41 -2.54
N PHE A 83 1.06 -4.20 -3.00
CA PHE A 83 -0.13 -4.63 -2.25
C PHE A 83 -0.15 -6.16 -2.04
N ARG A 84 0.15 -6.94 -3.10
CA ARG A 84 0.08 -8.41 -3.06
C ARG A 84 1.10 -9.07 -2.13
N ILE A 85 2.24 -8.42 -1.85
CA ILE A 85 3.21 -8.92 -0.86
C ILE A 85 2.77 -8.66 0.59
N ILE A 86 1.77 -7.80 0.82
CA ILE A 86 1.26 -7.52 2.16
C ILE A 86 0.27 -8.62 2.58
N PRO A 87 0.35 -9.16 3.82
CA PRO A 87 -0.57 -10.18 4.26
C PRO A 87 -2.03 -9.69 4.28
N LYS A 88 -2.95 -10.45 3.67
CA LYS A 88 -4.39 -10.10 3.60
C LYS A 88 -5.00 -9.74 4.96
N LYS A 89 -4.58 -10.41 6.04
CA LYS A 89 -5.03 -10.14 7.42
C LYS A 89 -4.78 -8.71 7.90
N GLN A 90 -3.91 -7.96 7.23
CA GLN A 90 -3.60 -6.58 7.60
C GLN A 90 -4.56 -5.57 6.99
N ARG A 91 -5.39 -6.01 6.02
CA ARG A 91 -6.40 -5.16 5.40
C ARG A 91 -5.78 -3.84 4.92
N ALA A 92 -4.64 -3.96 4.24
CA ALA A 92 -3.87 -2.82 3.80
C ALA A 92 -4.66 -2.01 2.77
N VAL A 93 -4.34 -0.72 2.69
CA VAL A 93 -4.94 0.21 1.75
C VAL A 93 -3.82 1.00 1.09
N ILE A 94 -3.84 1.05 -0.23
CA ILE A 94 -2.96 1.93 -1.02
C ILE A 94 -3.74 3.21 -1.32
N ILE A 95 -3.26 4.32 -0.79
CA ILE A 95 -3.81 5.65 -1.02
C ILE A 95 -2.98 6.34 -2.11
N THR A 96 -3.65 6.82 -3.15
CA THR A 96 -3.03 7.53 -4.27
C THR A 96 -3.56 8.96 -4.35
N LEU A 97 -2.68 9.93 -4.14
CA LEU A 97 -2.98 11.34 -4.39
C LEU A 97 -2.92 11.59 -5.90
N ASN A 98 -4.04 11.94 -6.50
CA ASN A 98 -4.16 12.19 -7.93
C ASN A 98 -4.36 13.68 -8.19
N THR A 99 -3.52 14.29 -9.02
CA THR A 99 -3.59 15.73 -9.35
C THR A 99 -4.66 16.06 -10.39
N LEU A 100 -5.26 15.06 -11.04
CA LEU A 100 -6.28 15.23 -12.07
C LEU A 100 -7.60 14.57 -11.62
N ASP A 101 -8.54 15.39 -11.15
CA ASP A 101 -9.84 14.95 -10.62
C ASP A 101 -10.63 14.08 -11.60
N MET A 102 -10.49 14.29 -12.91
CA MET A 102 -11.20 13.54 -13.95
C MET A 102 -10.65 12.13 -14.25
N TRP A 103 -9.51 11.75 -13.65
CA TRP A 103 -8.83 10.49 -13.99
C TRP A 103 -8.99 9.39 -12.92
N GLY A 104 -9.50 9.74 -11.74
CA GLY A 104 -9.66 8.78 -10.63
C GLY A 104 -10.61 7.63 -10.97
N ASP A 105 -11.71 7.91 -11.68
CA ASP A 105 -12.71 6.89 -12.01
C ASP A 105 -12.19 5.86 -13.03
N ASN A 106 -11.38 6.30 -14.00
CA ASN A 106 -10.71 5.40 -14.94
C ASN A 106 -9.74 4.46 -14.20
N GLN A 107 -9.00 4.99 -13.22
CA GLN A 107 -8.10 4.18 -12.40
C GLN A 107 -8.89 3.19 -11.54
N VAL A 108 -10.03 3.59 -10.97
CA VAL A 108 -10.93 2.66 -10.26
C VAL A 108 -11.43 1.55 -11.17
N LEU A 109 -11.82 1.87 -12.42
CA LEU A 109 -12.28 0.88 -13.39
C LEU A 109 -11.17 -0.13 -13.71
N GLU A 110 -9.96 0.35 -14.02
CA GLU A 110 -8.79 -0.50 -14.28
C GLU A 110 -8.48 -1.43 -13.08
N LYS A 111 -8.55 -0.91 -11.84
CA LYS A 111 -8.32 -1.72 -10.64
C LYS A 111 -9.37 -2.79 -10.42
N LYS A 112 -10.64 -2.46 -10.66
CA LYS A 112 -11.73 -3.44 -10.58
C LYS A 112 -11.57 -4.54 -11.63
N GLN A 113 -11.17 -4.20 -12.85
CA GLN A 113 -10.84 -5.18 -13.89
C GLN A 113 -9.66 -6.07 -13.50
N ALA A 114 -8.67 -5.53 -12.78
CA ALA A 114 -7.56 -6.29 -12.21
C ALA A 114 -7.92 -7.09 -10.93
N GLY A 115 -9.20 -7.09 -10.53
CA GLY A 115 -9.73 -7.88 -9.40
C GLY A 115 -9.54 -7.23 -8.03
N PHE A 116 -9.24 -5.93 -7.96
CA PHE A 116 -9.11 -5.19 -6.71
C PHE A 116 -10.38 -4.39 -6.40
N THR A 117 -10.67 -4.22 -5.12
CA THR A 117 -11.67 -3.26 -4.65
C THR A 117 -11.06 -1.86 -4.65
N ALA A 118 -11.69 -0.91 -5.36
CA ALA A 118 -11.19 0.45 -5.47
C ALA A 118 -12.31 1.50 -5.38
N ILE A 119 -11.96 2.69 -4.88
CA ILE A 119 -12.85 3.86 -4.80
C ILE A 119 -12.09 5.14 -5.16
N ASN A 120 -12.79 6.06 -5.82
CA ASN A 120 -12.34 7.43 -6.04
C ASN A 120 -13.14 8.34 -5.10
N LEU A 121 -12.44 9.06 -4.23
CA LEU A 121 -13.05 9.96 -3.27
C LEU A 121 -13.41 11.27 -3.96
N SER A 122 -14.60 11.76 -3.63
CA SER A 122 -15.10 13.08 -3.97
C SER A 122 -15.61 13.74 -2.69
N LYS A 123 -15.83 15.05 -2.74
CA LYS A 123 -16.47 15.77 -1.62
C LYS A 123 -17.85 15.20 -1.26
N LEU A 124 -18.55 14.59 -2.22
CA LEU A 124 -19.90 14.06 -2.04
C LEU A 124 -19.90 12.68 -1.37
N ASN A 125 -18.91 11.84 -1.67
CA ASN A 125 -18.87 10.47 -1.16
C ASN A 125 -17.93 10.28 0.04
N PHE A 126 -17.05 11.24 0.34
CA PHE A 126 -16.14 11.14 1.46
C PHE A 126 -16.81 11.59 2.76
N ASN A 127 -17.47 10.63 3.41
CA ASN A 127 -18.17 10.77 4.68
C ASN A 127 -17.66 9.74 5.71
N LYS A 128 -18.23 9.77 6.93
CA LYS A 128 -17.83 8.90 8.04
C LYS A 128 -17.94 7.40 7.72
N GLN A 129 -18.97 6.97 6.98
CA GLN A 129 -19.14 5.56 6.61
C GLN A 129 -18.05 5.13 5.64
N THR A 130 -17.85 5.90 4.55
CA THR A 130 -16.79 5.63 3.56
C THR A 130 -15.42 5.55 4.22
N ALA A 131 -15.17 6.41 5.21
CA ALA A 131 -13.94 6.39 5.96
C ALA A 131 -13.75 5.15 6.85
N GLN A 132 -14.82 4.67 7.50
CA GLN A 132 -14.81 3.40 8.23
C GLN A 132 -14.58 2.21 7.29
N ASP A 133 -15.17 2.25 6.09
CA ASP A 133 -14.96 1.20 5.08
C ASP A 133 -13.49 1.16 4.64
N ILE A 134 -12.86 2.34 4.47
CA ILE A 134 -11.42 2.46 4.21
C ILE A 134 -10.60 1.90 5.37
N SER A 135 -10.88 2.27 6.63
CA SER A 135 -10.10 1.78 7.78
C SER A 135 -10.22 0.27 7.99
N HIS A 136 -11.36 -0.32 7.61
CA HIS A 136 -11.59 -1.75 7.62
C HIS A 136 -11.06 -2.48 6.37
N GLY A 137 -10.45 -1.77 5.42
CA GLY A 137 -9.88 -2.32 4.19
C GLY A 137 -10.92 -2.91 3.24
N VAL A 138 -12.15 -2.37 3.25
CA VAL A 138 -13.19 -2.68 2.25
C VAL A 138 -12.71 -2.28 0.86
N TYR A 139 -11.95 -1.20 0.77
CA TYR A 139 -11.24 -0.77 -0.44
C TYR A 139 -9.74 -1.00 -0.28
N GLN A 140 -9.12 -1.56 -1.32
CA GLN A 140 -7.68 -1.86 -1.38
C GLN A 140 -6.91 -0.72 -2.04
N PHE A 141 -7.55 -0.04 -3.00
CA PHE A 141 -7.02 1.15 -3.67
C PHE A 141 -7.97 2.33 -3.48
N VAL A 142 -7.46 3.43 -2.96
CA VAL A 142 -8.21 4.65 -2.72
C VAL A 142 -7.54 5.78 -3.48
N TYR A 143 -8.30 6.43 -4.35
CA TYR A 143 -7.88 7.60 -5.11
C TYR A 143 -8.52 8.83 -4.50
N LEU A 144 -7.76 9.92 -4.39
CA LEU A 144 -8.29 11.20 -3.93
C LEU A 144 -7.43 12.35 -4.45
N SER A 145 -8.04 13.52 -4.56
CA SER A 145 -7.32 14.74 -4.91
C SER A 145 -6.58 15.33 -3.70
N PRO A 146 -5.51 16.10 -3.92
CA PRO A 146 -4.87 16.87 -2.85
C PRO A 146 -5.86 17.75 -2.09
N GLU A 147 -6.87 18.30 -2.78
CA GLU A 147 -7.91 19.10 -2.14
C GLU A 147 -8.70 18.29 -1.12
N ILE A 148 -9.15 17.08 -1.47
CA ILE A 148 -9.90 16.21 -0.55
C ILE A 148 -9.02 15.74 0.63
N PHE A 149 -7.72 15.54 0.38
CA PHE A 149 -6.77 15.17 1.42
C PHE A 149 -6.56 16.30 2.44
N LEU A 150 -6.52 17.57 1.99
CA LEU A 150 -6.21 18.72 2.84
C LEU A 150 -7.45 19.38 3.47
N ASN A 151 -8.58 19.44 2.75
CA ASN A 151 -9.72 20.29 3.13
C ASN A 151 -10.82 19.58 3.93
N ASN A 152 -10.72 18.27 4.17
CA ASN A 152 -11.80 17.56 4.82
C ASN A 152 -11.53 17.34 6.32
N LYS A 153 -12.26 18.08 7.18
CA LYS A 153 -12.27 17.89 8.65
C LYS A 153 -12.59 16.44 9.05
N THR A 154 -13.23 15.66 8.18
CA THR A 154 -13.46 14.23 8.37
C THR A 154 -12.15 13.44 8.51
N TRP A 155 -11.02 13.89 7.93
CA TRP A 155 -9.70 13.30 8.19
C TRP A 155 -9.21 13.51 9.62
N ASP A 156 -9.57 14.63 10.26
CA ASP A 156 -9.23 14.91 11.66
C ASP A 156 -10.03 14.02 12.62
N GLU A 157 -11.27 13.67 12.27
CA GLU A 157 -12.08 12.68 13.02
C GLU A 157 -11.59 11.24 12.82
N LEU A 158 -10.86 11.00 11.75
CA LEU A 158 -10.18 9.73 11.45
C LEU A 158 -8.76 9.75 12.00
N GLU A 159 -8.59 10.18 13.24
CA GLU A 159 -7.31 10.16 13.93
C GLU A 159 -6.62 8.80 13.76
N GLU A 160 -7.31 7.66 13.74
CA GLU A 160 -6.65 6.37 13.50
C GLU A 160 -6.01 6.22 12.10
N ILE A 161 -6.62 6.75 11.04
CA ILE A 161 -6.06 6.70 9.68
C ILE A 161 -4.97 7.77 9.55
N LYS A 162 -5.21 8.98 10.07
CA LYS A 162 -4.26 10.09 10.03
C LYS A 162 -3.04 9.83 10.93
N ILE A 163 -3.19 9.21 12.10
CA ILE A 163 -2.09 8.78 12.99
C ILE A 163 -1.27 7.65 12.36
N ARG A 164 -1.89 6.71 11.63
CA ARG A 164 -1.14 5.70 10.84
C ARG A 164 -0.37 6.31 9.67
N PHE A 165 -0.88 7.39 9.09
CA PHE A 165 -0.26 8.09 7.97
C PHE A 165 0.84 9.08 8.43
N LEU A 166 0.62 9.82 9.52
CA LEU A 166 1.49 10.91 10.02
C LEU A 166 2.53 10.47 11.05
N ARG A 167 2.39 9.33 11.74
CA ARG A 167 3.48 8.81 12.59
C ARG A 167 4.75 8.46 11.80
N ASN A 168 4.66 8.39 10.48
CA ASN A 168 5.78 8.09 9.59
C ASN A 168 6.54 9.34 9.12
N GLN A 169 6.22 10.54 9.65
CA GLN A 169 6.84 11.81 9.27
C GLN A 169 7.52 12.56 10.42
N LYS A 170 7.56 12.01 11.64
CA LYS A 170 8.47 12.57 12.65
C LYS A 170 9.87 11.99 12.44
N PRO A 171 10.89 12.80 12.11
CA PRO A 171 12.25 12.39 12.36
C PRO A 171 12.46 12.28 13.87
N ASP A 172 13.30 11.34 14.29
CA ASP A 172 13.85 11.30 15.64
C ASP A 172 14.61 12.60 15.96
#